data_AF-A0A7U3Z440-F1
#
_entry.id   AF-A0A7U3Z440-F1
#
_cell.length_a   1.000
_cell.length_b   1.000
_cell.length_c   1.000
_cell.angle_alpha   90.00
_cell.angle_beta   90.00
_cell.angle_gamma   90.00
#
_symmetry.space_group_name_H-M   'P 1'
#
loop_
_entity.id
_entity.type
_entity.pdbx_description
1 polymer ?
#
loop_
_entity_poly.entity_id
_entity_poly.type
_entity_poly.pdbx_seq_one_letter_code
_entity_poly.pdbx_strand_id
1 'polypeptide(L)' 'MANLLIQAGCHYRDRNHSVVLVHSTDPERETVTYSPVGQEWAITTPMIIFRSRFIGFDV' A
#
# COMPACT_ATOMS: atom_id res chain seq x y z
N MET A 1 8.99 14.82 10.84
CA MET A 1 8.53 13.49 10.40
C MET A 1 8.12 13.59 8.94
N ALA A 2 8.75 12.84 8.04
CA ALA A 2 8.28 12.73 6.67
C ALA A 2 6.94 11.96 6.68
N ASN A 3 5.84 12.65 6.41
CA ASN A 3 4.58 12.00 6.04
C ASN A 3 4.83 11.34 4.68
N LEU A 4 5.30 10.08 4.67
CA LEU A 4 5.24 9.26 3.47
C LEU A 4 3.77 9.00 3.16
N LEU A 5 3.21 9.88 2.32
CA LEU A 5 1.89 9.70 1.73
C LEU A 5 1.91 8.37 0.96
N ILE A 6 0.90 7.53 1.21
CA ILE A 6 0.70 6.34 0.38
C ILE A 6 0.29 6.85 -1.01
N GLN A 7 0.99 6.40 -2.04
CA GLN A 7 0.81 6.84 -3.42
C GLN A 7 0.27 5.68 -4.26
N ALA A 8 -0.80 5.96 -5.02
CA ALA A 8 -1.28 5.08 -6.07
C ALA A 8 -0.25 4.97 -7.21
N GLY A 9 -0.13 3.79 -7.81
CA GLY A 9 0.87 3.46 -8.82
C GLY A 9 2.25 3.08 -8.24
N CYS A 10 2.46 3.20 -6.94
CA CYS A 10 3.72 2.84 -6.28
C CYS A 10 3.68 1.42 -5.72
N HIS A 11 4.87 0.81 -5.69
CA HIS A 11 5.07 -0.46 -5.04
C HIS A 11 5.47 -0.27 -3.57
N TYR A 12 5.01 -1.19 -2.73
CA TYR A 12 5.38 -1.24 -1.33
C TYR A 12 5.80 -2.65 -0.96
N ARG A 13 6.71 -2.77 0.01
CA ARG A 13 7.24 -4.06 0.45
C ARG A 13 7.04 -4.22 1.95
N ASP A 14 6.64 -5.40 2.40
CA ASP A 14 6.62 -5.72 3.84
C ASP A 14 7.94 -6.34 4.30
N ARG A 15 8.07 -6.54 5.62
CA ARG A 15 9.26 -7.15 6.23
C ARG A 15 9.50 -8.60 5.79
N ASN A 16 8.47 -9.26 5.26
CA ASN A 16 8.55 -10.63 4.73
C ASN A 16 8.81 -10.64 3.22
N HIS A 17 9.23 -9.51 2.67
CA HIS A 17 9.53 -9.34 1.26
C HIS A 17 8.34 -9.47 0.30
N SER A 18 7.10 -9.43 0.79
CA SER A 18 5.92 -9.37 -0.08
C SER A 18 5.80 -7.99 -0.71
N VAL A 19 5.66 -7.94 -2.03
CA VAL A 19 5.52 -6.69 -2.78
C VAL A 19 4.07 -6.52 -3.23
N VAL A 20 3.55 -5.32 -3.04
CA VAL A 20 2.19 -4.93 -3.45
C VAL A 20 2.22 -3.70 -4.32
N LEU A 21 1.29 -3.61 -5.27
CA LEU A 21 1.00 -2.40 -6.03
C LEU A 21 -0.22 -1.71 -5.43
N VAL A 22 -0.09 -0.44 -5.07
CA VAL A 22 -1.24 0.36 -4.64
C VAL A 22 -1.99 0.88 -5.86
N HIS A 23 -3.28 0.57 -5.96
CA HIS A 23 -4.15 1.01 -7.06
C HIS A 23 -4.80 2.36 -6.76
N SER A 24 -5.26 2.55 -5.53
CA SER A 24 -5.94 3.78 -5.11
C SER A 24 -5.86 4.01 -3.61
N THR A 25 -6.05 5.27 -3.22
CA THR A 25 -6.17 5.70 -1.84
C THR A 25 -7.41 6.58 -1.70
N ASP A 26 -8.18 6.38 -0.64
CA ASP A 26 -9.31 7.22 -0.27
C ASP A 26 -8.98 7.91 1.07
N PRO A 27 -8.56 9.19 1.05
CA PRO A 27 -8.22 9.93 2.25
C PRO A 27 -9.42 10.25 3.15
N GLU A 28 -10.63 10.38 2.60
CA GLU A 28 -11.83 10.69 3.38
C GLU A 28 -12.26 9.49 4.22
N ARG A 29 -12.12 8.29 3.65
CA ARG A 29 -12.39 7.02 4.35
C ARG A 29 -11.19 6.42 5.04
N GLU A 30 -10.02 7.03 4.90
CA GLU A 30 -8.73 6.52 5.35
C GLU A 30 -8.48 5.07 4.89
N THR A 31 -8.75 4.76 3.63
CA THR A 31 -8.53 3.43 3.06
C THR A 31 -7.53 3.43 1.90
N VAL A 32 -6.94 2.26 1.65
CA VAL A 32 -6.05 1.99 0.53
C VAL A 32 -6.47 0.69 -0.13
N THR A 33 -6.47 0.69 -1.46
CA THR A 33 -6.72 -0.49 -2.28
C THR A 33 -5.43 -0.89 -3.00
N TYR A 34 -5.01 -2.13 -2.86
CA TYR A 34 -3.77 -2.66 -3.42
C TYR A 34 -3.94 -4.13 -3.85
N SER A 35 -3.02 -4.66 -4.65
CA SER A 35 -2.91 -6.10 -4.88
C SER A 35 -1.47 -6.58 -4.73
N PRO A 36 -1.26 -7.84 -4.29
CA PRO A 36 0.06 -8.47 -4.38
C PRO A 36 0.53 -8.55 -5.83
N VAL A 37 1.81 -8.28 -6.07
CA VAL A 37 2.39 -8.41 -7.41
C VAL A 37 2.26 -9.87 -7.89
N GLY A 38 1.74 -10.06 -9.10
CA GLY A 38 1.46 -11.39 -9.66
C GLY A 38 0.10 -11.98 -9.25
N GLN A 39 -0.75 -11.22 -8.55
CA GLN A 39 -2.12 -11.61 -8.21
C GLN A 39 -3.14 -10.59 -8.73
N GLU A 40 -4.27 -11.09 -9.21
CA GLU A 40 -5.28 -10.26 -9.89
C GLU A 40 -6.38 -9.72 -8.96
N TRP A 41 -6.45 -10.16 -7.70
CA TRP A 41 -7.47 -9.71 -6.75
C TRP A 41 -6.99 -8.52 -5.93
N ALA A 42 -7.88 -7.54 -5.77
CA ALA A 42 -7.62 -6.33 -5.00
C ALA A 42 -8.07 -6.46 -3.54
N ILE A 43 -7.34 -5.80 -2.65
CA ILE A 43 -7.57 -5.75 -1.20
C ILE A 43 -7.78 -4.29 -0.81
N THR A 44 -8.89 -3.99 -0.15
CA THR A 44 -9.11 -2.69 0.47
C THR A 44 -8.90 -2.80 1.98
N THR A 45 -8.03 -1.96 2.54
CA THR A 45 -7.73 -1.95 3.97
C THR A 45 -7.66 -0.52 4.51
N PRO A 46 -7.87 -0.30 5.81
CA PRO A 46 -7.54 0.96 6.46
C PRO A 46 -6.06 1.34 6.25
N MET A 47 -5.78 2.62 6.00
CA MET A 47 -4.43 3.14 5.79
C MET A 47 -3.50 2.83 6.97
N ILE A 48 -4.01 2.86 8.20
CA ILE A 48 -3.21 2.54 9.39
C ILE A 48 -2.68 1.09 9.36
N ILE A 49 -3.48 0.14 8.90
CA ILE A 49 -3.07 -1.27 8.78
C ILE A 49 -2.00 -1.38 7.68
N PHE A 50 -2.22 -0.72 6.54
CA PHE A 50 -1.26 -0.72 5.45
C PHE A 50 0.10 -0.14 5.87
N ARG A 51 0.11 1.03 6.51
CA ARG A 51 1.35 1.68 7.02
C ARG A 51 2.08 0.84 8.06
N SER A 52 1.34 0.07 8.87
CA SER A 52 1.95 -0.82 9.87
C SER A 52 2.67 -2.00 9.22
N ARG A 53 2.18 -2.47 8.07
CA ARG A 53 2.70 -3.66 7.39
C ARG A 53 3.74 -3.34 6.32
N PHE A 54 3.48 -2.32 5.51
CA PHE A 54 4.24 -2.03 4.30
C PHE A 54 5.08 -0.77 4.48
N ILE A 55 6.37 -0.90 4.20
CA ILE A 55 7.31 0.21 4.15
C ILE A 55 7.46 0.63 2.69
N GLY A 56 7.43 1.95 2.42
CA GLY A 56 7.63 2.48 1.07
C GLY A 56 8.93 1.94 0.47
N PHE A 57 8.86 1.48 -0.77
CA PHE A 57 10.01 0.95 -1.49
C PHE A 57 10.11 1.70 -2.82
N ASP A 58 10.96 2.72 -2.86
CA ASP A 58 11.33 3.38 -4.11
C ASP A 58 12.07 2.37 -4.99
N VAL A 59 11.57 2.17 -6.22
CA VAL A 59 12.31 1.57 -7.34
C VAL A 59 12.45 2.62 -8.41
#